data_AF-A0A840SG31-F1
#
_entry.id   AF-A0A840SG31-F1
#
_cell.length_a   1.000
_cell.length_b   1.000
_cell.length_c   1.000
_cell.angle_alpha   90.00
_cell.angle_beta   90.00
_cell.angle_gamma   90.00
#
_symmetry.space_group_name_H-M   'P 1'
#
loop_
_entity.id
_entity.type
_entity.pdbx_description
1 polymer ?
#
loop_
_entity_poly.entity_id
_entity_poly.type
_entity_poly.pdbx_seq_one_letter_code
_entity_poly.pdbx_strand_id
1 'polypeptide(L)'
;MKFCTNCGKQLNDDAKFCDTCGAPVSGTQTPPPIPGANENVADDTKRKEVFVGVKRKCPVCGEEVPAFALTCPKGHELSGINVSKTSKDFQEGLIKYEGKEERDFVASFPIPNEREELGNFMLMVASILKQDMQNGADQMRVSSFSSKFDEIKSKVYMMFKKDDPIFEETKKWEASINELYDNYKKIIEERAIINRKKQKEQERKNRKWERKRNSFWYNASNQTKAAIISVFFLFFIFPGLLCSMFIPKYIKTKNETRRLENLYTEVTTLIENKNYEAAELALQNMVWSYDLSGWDKDEYRNARGLWAGKKKELQNLIDERQSKKKSK
;
A
#
# COMPACT_ATOMS: atom_id res chain seq x y z
N MET A 1 -51.24 -37.06 31.21
CA MET A 1 -51.36 -35.59 31.33
C MET A 1 -50.05 -35.03 31.84
N LYS A 2 -49.38 -34.18 31.04
CA LYS A 2 -48.12 -33.53 31.42
C LYS A 2 -48.42 -32.13 31.96
N PHE A 3 -47.66 -31.68 32.96
CA PHE A 3 -47.76 -30.32 33.50
C PHE A 3 -46.42 -29.60 33.36
N CYS A 4 -46.46 -28.30 33.11
CA CYS A 4 -45.27 -27.48 33.03
C CYS A 4 -44.60 -27.42 34.41
N THR A 5 -43.33 -27.81 34.49
CA THR A 5 -42.55 -27.78 35.73
C THR A 5 -42.24 -26.36 36.22
N ASN A 6 -42.38 -25.35 35.35
CA ASN A 6 -42.09 -23.96 35.68
C ASN A 6 -43.35 -23.19 36.16
N CYS A 7 -44.51 -23.39 35.53
CA CYS A 7 -45.74 -22.63 35.86
C CYS A 7 -46.95 -23.47 36.27
N GLY A 8 -46.83 -24.80 36.29
CA GLY A 8 -47.90 -25.72 36.74
C GLY A 8 -49.06 -25.91 35.76
N LYS A 9 -49.10 -25.23 34.62
CA LYS A 9 -50.18 -25.38 33.63
C LYS A 9 -50.13 -26.74 32.93
N GLN A 10 -51.29 -27.31 32.65
CA GLN A 10 -51.42 -28.54 31.87
C GLN A 10 -50.94 -28.32 30.43
N LEU A 11 -50.08 -29.21 29.96
CA LEU A 11 -49.50 -29.20 28.63
C LEU A 11 -50.24 -30.17 27.72
N ASN A 12 -50.37 -29.80 26.45
CA ASN A 12 -50.82 -30.72 25.41
C ASN A 12 -49.77 -31.83 25.23
N ASP A 13 -50.20 -33.04 24.88
CA ASP A 13 -49.34 -34.24 24.94
C ASP A 13 -48.07 -34.15 24.04
N ASP A 14 -48.12 -33.31 22.99
CA ASP A 14 -47.04 -33.06 22.02
C ASP A 14 -46.36 -31.66 22.15
N ALA A 15 -46.66 -30.91 23.20
CA ALA A 15 -46.09 -29.58 23.39
C ALA A 15 -44.57 -29.64 23.66
N LYS A 16 -43.76 -29.04 22.78
CA LYS A 16 -42.30 -28.87 22.96
C LYS A 16 -41.95 -27.72 23.92
N PHE A 17 -42.84 -26.74 24.04
CA PHE A 17 -42.73 -25.58 24.92
C PHE A 17 -44.08 -25.31 25.59
N CYS A 18 -44.05 -24.76 26.81
CA CYS A 18 -45.26 -24.31 27.49
C CYS A 18 -45.83 -23.08 26.78
N ASP A 19 -47.10 -23.16 26.39
CA ASP A 19 -47.84 -22.08 25.72
C ASP A 19 -48.09 -20.84 26.59
N THR A 20 -47.96 -20.97 27.92
CA THR A 20 -48.20 -19.85 28.85
C THR A 20 -46.92 -19.20 29.38
N CYS A 21 -45.81 -19.92 29.54
CA CYS A 21 -44.56 -19.34 30.06
C CYS A 21 -43.35 -19.49 29.12
N GLY A 22 -43.49 -20.19 27.99
CA GLY A 22 -42.41 -20.41 27.02
C GLY A 22 -41.33 -21.41 27.44
N ALA A 23 -41.41 -21.99 28.64
CA ALA A 23 -40.41 -22.94 29.11
C ALA A 23 -40.41 -24.25 28.28
N PRO A 24 -39.24 -24.78 27.89
CA PRO A 24 -39.14 -26.05 27.18
C PRO A 24 -39.60 -27.21 28.06
N VAL A 25 -40.31 -28.17 27.47
CA VAL A 25 -40.81 -29.35 28.18
C VAL A 25 -39.69 -30.39 28.19
N SER A 26 -39.15 -30.70 29.37
CA SER A 26 -38.02 -31.62 29.55
C SER A 26 -38.24 -32.94 28.83
N GLY A 27 -37.48 -33.19 27.75
CA GLY A 27 -37.63 -34.35 26.87
C GLY A 27 -36.96 -34.23 25.50
N THR A 28 -36.63 -33.03 25.04
CA THR A 28 -35.72 -32.85 23.88
C THR A 28 -34.29 -32.76 24.37
N GLN A 29 -33.51 -33.82 24.16
CA GLN A 29 -32.09 -33.88 24.49
C GLN A 29 -31.33 -32.79 23.71
N THR A 30 -30.83 -31.78 24.40
CA THR A 30 -29.58 -31.12 24.01
C THR A 30 -28.45 -32.11 24.34
N PRO A 31 -27.52 -32.42 23.41
CA PRO A 31 -26.40 -33.28 23.74
C PRO A 31 -25.52 -32.62 24.81
N PRO A 32 -24.96 -33.40 25.75
CA PRO A 32 -24.16 -32.87 26.86
C PRO A 32 -22.83 -32.28 26.36
N PRO A 33 -22.22 -31.32 27.10
CA PRO A 33 -20.96 -30.71 26.71
C PRO A 33 -19.82 -31.73 26.83
N ILE A 34 -19.03 -31.89 25.76
CA ILE A 34 -17.77 -32.65 25.77
C ILE A 34 -16.67 -31.73 26.33
N PRO A 35 -15.96 -32.09 27.41
CA PRO A 35 -14.78 -31.36 27.84
C PRO A 35 -13.60 -31.77 26.95
N GLY A 36 -13.12 -30.83 26.13
CA GLY A 36 -11.82 -30.96 25.45
C GLY A 36 -11.89 -31.33 23.96
N ALA A 37 -12.45 -30.45 23.12
CA ALA A 37 -12.15 -30.43 21.69
C ALA A 37 -12.23 -29.00 21.13
N ASN A 38 -11.04 -28.44 20.86
CA ASN A 38 -10.70 -27.51 19.79
C ASN A 38 -11.83 -27.15 18.79
N GLU A 39 -12.40 -25.96 18.94
CA GLU A 39 -13.37 -25.36 18.01
C GLU A 39 -12.67 -24.61 16.87
N ASN A 40 -12.69 -25.20 15.68
CA ASN A 40 -12.69 -24.51 14.40
C ASN A 40 -13.79 -25.11 13.52
N VAL A 41 -15.06 -24.86 13.85
CA VAL A 41 -16.18 -24.99 12.90
C VAL A 41 -17.20 -23.90 13.24
N ALA A 42 -17.44 -23.01 12.27
CA ALA A 42 -18.32 -21.87 12.39
C ALA A 42 -19.80 -22.29 12.47
N ASP A 43 -20.46 -21.99 13.59
CA ASP A 43 -21.90 -21.78 13.68
C ASP A 43 -22.13 -20.25 13.71
N ASP A 44 -22.23 -19.65 12.52
CA ASP A 44 -22.42 -18.20 12.31
C ASP A 44 -23.90 -17.75 12.42
N THR A 45 -24.80 -18.61 12.91
CA THR A 45 -26.24 -18.29 12.98
C THR A 45 -26.73 -17.85 14.36
N LYS A 46 -25.85 -17.75 15.36
CA LYS A 46 -26.20 -17.25 16.71
C LYS A 46 -25.57 -15.89 16.97
N ARG A 47 -26.37 -14.93 17.43
CA ARG A 47 -25.91 -13.63 17.91
C ARG A 47 -24.90 -13.85 19.05
N LYS A 48 -23.64 -13.51 18.82
CA LYS A 48 -22.57 -13.52 19.84
C LYS A 48 -22.59 -12.18 20.56
N GLU A 49 -22.79 -12.20 21.88
CA GLU A 49 -22.56 -11.03 22.72
C GLU A 49 -21.05 -10.96 23.00
N VAL A 50 -20.39 -9.94 22.44
CA VAL A 50 -18.98 -9.64 22.73
C VAL A 50 -18.98 -8.51 23.75
N PHE A 51 -18.45 -8.78 24.94
CA PHE A 51 -18.20 -7.73 25.93
C PHE A 51 -17.07 -6.83 25.40
N VAL A 52 -17.41 -5.60 25.01
CA VAL A 52 -16.45 -4.60 24.52
C VAL A 52 -16.12 -3.63 25.65
N GLY A 53 -14.86 -3.58 26.06
CA GLY A 53 -14.37 -2.63 27.07
C GLY A 53 -13.19 -3.21 27.84
N VAL A 54 -12.00 -2.64 27.64
CA VAL A 54 -10.81 -3.00 28.42
C VAL A 54 -10.71 -2.08 29.62
N LYS A 55 -10.86 -2.62 30.83
CA LYS A 55 -10.60 -1.88 32.06
C LYS A 55 -9.09 -1.78 32.28
N ARG A 56 -8.52 -0.61 32.01
CA ARG A 56 -7.08 -0.34 32.20
C ARG A 56 -6.81 -0.03 33.67
N LYS A 57 -5.87 -0.75 34.27
CA LYS A 57 -5.42 -0.52 35.64
C LYS A 57 -3.93 -0.24 35.66
N CYS A 58 -3.50 0.62 36.58
CA CYS A 58 -2.08 0.82 36.85
C CYS A 58 -1.45 -0.52 37.28
N PRO A 59 -0.36 -0.98 36.65
CA PRO A 59 0.30 -2.23 37.01
C PRO A 59 0.94 -2.19 38.40
N VAL A 60 1.19 -0.98 38.93
CA VAL A 60 1.81 -0.78 40.25
C VAL A 60 0.77 -0.73 41.36
N CYS A 61 -0.31 0.05 41.20
CA CYS A 61 -1.25 0.33 42.30
C CYS A 61 -2.71 -0.13 42.05
N GLY A 62 -3.02 -0.64 40.87
CA GLY A 62 -4.35 -1.19 40.54
C GLY A 62 -5.45 -0.15 40.28
N GLU A 63 -5.15 1.15 40.37
CA GLU A 63 -6.09 2.25 40.10
C GLU A 63 -6.51 2.26 38.64
N GLU A 64 -7.76 2.63 38.35
CA GLU A 64 -8.21 2.81 36.97
C GLU A 64 -7.45 3.97 36.32
N VAL A 65 -6.93 3.74 35.11
CA VAL A 65 -6.17 4.75 34.36
C VAL A 65 -6.84 5.02 33.03
N PRO A 66 -6.97 6.30 32.61
CA PRO A 66 -7.45 6.59 31.28
C PRO A 66 -6.45 6.13 30.24
N ALA A 67 -6.99 5.74 29.10
CA ALA A 67 -6.34 5.38 27.85
C ALA A 67 -4.95 5.97 27.53
N PHE A 68 -4.78 7.28 27.73
CA PHE A 68 -3.56 8.03 27.37
C PHE A 68 -2.82 8.57 28.60
N ALA A 69 -3.10 8.04 29.78
CA ALA A 69 -2.36 8.40 30.97
C ALA A 69 -0.89 8.00 30.80
N LEU A 70 0.00 8.99 30.73
CA LEU A 70 1.45 8.77 30.88
C LEU A 70 1.80 8.52 32.35
N THR A 71 0.95 9.00 33.25
CA THR A 71 1.10 8.86 34.70
C THR A 71 -0.20 8.40 35.33
N CYS A 72 -0.10 7.44 36.24
CA CYS A 72 -1.17 7.03 37.13
C CYS A 72 -1.55 8.19 38.06
N PRO A 73 -2.83 8.34 38.48
CA PRO A 73 -3.24 9.32 39.50
C PRO A 73 -2.44 9.27 40.80
N LYS A 74 -1.81 8.13 41.13
CA LYS A 74 -0.91 7.96 42.29
C LYS A 74 0.57 8.26 42.00
N GLY A 75 0.89 8.82 40.84
CA GLY A 75 2.22 9.32 40.49
C GLY A 75 3.17 8.31 39.82
N HIS A 76 2.72 7.10 39.49
CA HIS A 76 3.55 6.12 38.77
C HIS A 76 3.59 6.40 37.27
N GLU A 77 4.76 6.40 36.66
CA GLU A 77 4.90 6.42 35.20
C GLU A 77 4.40 5.10 34.59
N LEU A 78 3.57 5.21 33.55
CA LEU A 78 3.02 4.08 32.82
C LEU A 78 3.88 3.85 31.58
N SER A 79 4.69 2.79 31.59
CA SER A 79 5.55 2.38 30.49
C SER A 79 5.17 0.99 29.96
N GLY A 80 5.24 0.79 28.64
CA GLY A 80 4.89 -0.48 27.99
C GLY A 80 3.74 -0.38 26.97
N ILE A 81 3.62 0.73 26.25
CA ILE A 81 2.64 0.89 25.18
C ILE A 81 2.99 -0.10 24.06
N ASN A 82 2.20 -1.17 23.95
CA ASN A 82 2.26 -2.04 22.79
C ASN A 82 1.75 -1.23 21.58
N VAL A 83 2.61 -0.95 20.61
CA VAL A 83 2.22 -0.26 19.38
C VAL A 83 1.10 -1.07 18.73
N SER A 84 -0.08 -0.46 18.56
CA SER A 84 -1.24 -1.15 18.01
C SER A 84 -0.90 -1.71 16.64
N LYS A 85 -1.46 -2.87 16.31
CA LYS A 85 -1.26 -3.49 15.00
C LYS A 85 -1.62 -2.51 13.88
N THR A 86 -2.69 -1.72 14.07
CA THR A 86 -3.14 -0.71 13.11
C THR A 86 -2.07 0.34 12.80
N SER A 87 -1.34 0.84 13.81
CA SER A 87 -0.24 1.79 13.57
C SER A 87 0.93 1.16 12.84
N LYS A 88 1.26 -0.12 13.13
CA LYS A 88 2.32 -0.85 12.41
C LYS A 88 1.95 -1.08 10.95
N ASP A 89 0.76 -1.62 10.71
CA ASP A 89 0.26 -1.92 9.36
C ASP A 89 0.21 -0.64 8.50
N PHE A 90 -0.17 0.50 9.09
CA PHE A 90 -0.15 1.78 8.40
C PHE A 90 1.28 2.21 8.02
N GLN A 91 2.21 2.17 8.97
CA GLN A 91 3.61 2.56 8.74
C GLN A 91 4.29 1.65 7.71
N GLU A 92 4.06 0.33 7.78
CA GLU A 92 4.57 -0.62 6.80
C GLU A 92 4.01 -0.33 5.40
N GLY A 93 2.73 0.04 5.29
CA GLY A 93 2.15 0.47 4.02
C GLY A 93 2.78 1.74 3.45
N LEU A 94 3.11 2.72 4.31
CA LEU A 94 3.83 3.92 3.89
C LEU A 94 5.28 3.67 3.45
N ILE A 95 5.91 2.58 3.94
CA ILE A 95 7.24 2.16 3.49
C ILE A 95 7.13 1.37 2.18
N LYS A 96 6.05 0.61 2.01
CA LYS A 96 5.87 -0.29 0.87
C LYS A 96 5.45 0.42 -0.41
N TYR A 97 4.60 1.44 -0.31
CA TYR A 97 4.02 2.11 -1.46
C TYR A 97 4.58 3.52 -1.64
N GLU A 98 4.71 3.96 -2.89
CA GLU A 98 5.15 5.31 -3.23
C GLU A 98 4.23 5.96 -4.27
N GLY A 99 4.21 7.29 -4.31
CA GLY A 99 3.54 8.06 -5.36
C GLY A 99 2.03 7.84 -5.38
N LYS A 100 1.49 7.23 -6.43
CA LYS A 100 0.03 7.03 -6.57
C LYS A 100 -0.48 5.93 -5.63
N GLU A 101 0.23 4.80 -5.57
CA GLU A 101 -0.19 3.67 -4.74
C GLU A 101 -0.22 4.02 -3.26
N GLU A 102 0.72 4.84 -2.80
CA GLU A 102 0.73 5.36 -1.44
C GLU A 102 -0.52 6.21 -1.14
N ARG A 103 -0.92 7.08 -2.07
CA ARG A 103 -2.10 7.92 -1.92
C ARG A 103 -3.39 7.09 -1.88
N ASP A 104 -3.47 6.08 -2.75
CA ASP A 104 -4.61 5.16 -2.80
C ASP A 104 -4.67 4.30 -1.52
N PHE A 105 -3.51 3.87 -1.00
CA PHE A 105 -3.39 3.20 0.28
C PHE A 105 -3.87 4.07 1.43
N VAL A 106 -3.35 5.31 1.55
CA VAL A 106 -3.76 6.25 2.61
C VAL A 106 -5.26 6.51 2.54
N ALA A 107 -5.83 6.75 1.36
CA ALA A 107 -7.26 6.99 1.21
C ALA A 107 -8.11 5.80 1.66
N SER A 108 -7.71 4.57 1.29
CA SER A 108 -8.47 3.35 1.58
C SER A 108 -8.20 2.73 2.96
N PHE A 109 -7.18 3.20 3.69
CA PHE A 109 -6.82 2.63 4.97
C PHE A 109 -7.94 2.78 6.01
N PRO A 110 -8.34 1.69 6.70
CA PRO A 110 -9.48 1.71 7.61
C PRO A 110 -9.18 2.51 8.88
N ILE A 111 -10.15 3.33 9.30
CA ILE A 111 -10.03 4.10 10.53
C ILE A 111 -10.39 3.21 11.74
N PRO A 112 -9.52 3.11 12.76
CA PRO A 112 -9.81 2.34 13.97
C PRO A 112 -11.13 2.73 14.64
N ASN A 113 -11.83 1.75 15.22
CA ASN A 113 -13.04 1.96 16.02
C ASN A 113 -12.76 1.98 17.54
N GLU A 114 -11.57 1.54 17.95
CA GLU A 114 -11.18 1.51 19.36
C GLU A 114 -10.69 2.91 19.77
N ARG A 115 -11.14 3.38 20.95
CA ARG A 115 -10.98 4.78 21.35
C ARG A 115 -9.52 5.22 21.35
N GLU A 116 -8.61 4.36 21.81
CA GLU A 116 -7.19 4.68 21.88
C GLU A 116 -6.53 4.61 20.53
N GLU A 117 -6.82 3.56 19.77
CA GLU A 117 -6.30 3.41 18.42
C GLU A 117 -6.71 4.60 17.54
N LEU A 118 -7.94 5.08 17.67
CA LEU A 118 -8.43 6.25 16.93
C LEU A 118 -7.64 7.52 17.28
N GLY A 119 -7.40 7.77 18.58
CA GLY A 119 -6.61 8.91 19.03
C GLY A 119 -5.14 8.83 18.59
N ASN A 120 -4.50 7.67 18.72
CA ASN A 120 -3.12 7.46 18.27
C ASN A 120 -2.99 7.60 16.74
N PHE A 121 -3.96 7.06 16.01
CA PHE A 121 -4.00 7.15 14.55
C PHE A 121 -4.21 8.60 14.10
N MET A 122 -5.08 9.36 14.77
CA MET A 122 -5.25 10.80 14.56
C MET A 122 -3.92 11.55 14.71
N LEU A 123 -3.21 11.35 15.83
CA LEU A 123 -1.93 12.02 16.09
C LEU A 123 -0.87 11.66 15.05
N MET A 124 -0.80 10.39 14.64
CA MET A 124 0.14 9.94 13.62
C MET A 124 -0.13 10.63 12.27
N VAL A 125 -1.37 10.60 11.80
CA VAL A 125 -1.76 11.21 10.53
C VAL A 125 -1.55 12.73 10.56
N ALA A 126 -1.94 13.40 11.65
CA ALA A 126 -1.75 14.83 11.83
C ALA A 126 -0.26 15.24 11.83
N SER A 127 0.58 14.44 12.50
CA SER A 127 2.03 14.66 12.55
C SER A 127 2.68 14.50 11.17
N ILE A 128 2.36 13.43 10.44
CA ILE A 128 2.85 13.21 9.07
C ILE A 128 2.43 14.36 8.17
N LEU A 129 1.15 14.74 8.21
CA LEU A 129 0.61 15.83 7.41
C LEU A 129 1.30 17.17 7.69
N LYS A 130 1.54 17.48 8.98
CA LYS A 130 2.32 18.66 9.38
C LYS A 130 3.73 18.64 8.80
N GLN A 131 4.44 17.52 8.93
CA GLN A 131 5.79 17.37 8.39
C GLN A 131 5.82 17.50 6.86
N ASP A 132 4.86 16.90 6.17
CA ASP A 132 4.72 16.99 4.71
C ASP A 132 4.52 18.44 4.25
N MET A 133 3.65 19.20 4.92
CA MET A 133 3.45 20.61 4.61
C MET A 133 4.72 21.45 4.88
N GLN A 134 5.40 21.23 6.00
CA GLN A 134 6.62 21.95 6.35
C GLN A 134 7.78 21.67 5.36
N ASN A 135 7.87 20.43 4.88
CA ASN A 135 8.87 20.04 3.88
C ASN A 135 8.48 20.44 2.45
N GLY A 136 7.24 20.90 2.25
CA GLY A 136 6.67 21.19 0.95
C GLY A 136 6.61 19.92 0.09
N ALA A 137 6.02 18.87 0.62
CA ALA A 137 5.75 17.65 -0.11
C ALA A 137 4.83 17.90 -1.33
N ASP A 138 4.63 16.87 -2.14
CA ASP A 138 3.75 16.95 -3.30
C ASP A 138 2.29 17.28 -2.90
N GLN A 139 1.62 18.11 -3.72
CA GLN A 139 0.26 18.56 -3.45
C GLN A 139 -0.75 17.43 -3.36
N MET A 140 -0.58 16.36 -4.15
CA MET A 140 -1.49 15.22 -4.08
C MET A 140 -1.26 14.42 -2.80
N ARG A 141 -0.01 14.30 -2.32
CA ARG A 141 0.30 13.67 -1.03
C ARG A 141 -0.37 14.42 0.12
N VAL A 142 -0.15 15.74 0.19
CA VAL A 142 -0.78 16.60 1.21
C VAL A 142 -2.29 16.46 1.16
N SER A 143 -2.89 16.49 -0.03
CA SER A 143 -4.34 16.33 -0.20
C SER A 143 -4.85 14.98 0.33
N SER A 144 -4.18 13.86 0.04
CA SER A 144 -4.60 12.54 0.51
C SER A 144 -4.56 12.44 2.04
N PHE A 145 -3.50 12.94 2.67
CA PHE A 145 -3.39 12.95 4.13
C PHE A 145 -4.37 13.94 4.79
N SER A 146 -4.64 15.09 4.17
CA SER A 146 -5.68 16.02 4.62
C SER A 146 -7.06 15.36 4.62
N SER A 147 -7.43 14.67 3.53
CA SER A 147 -8.71 13.95 3.46
C SER A 147 -8.82 12.84 4.50
N LYS A 148 -7.74 12.09 4.74
CA LYS A 148 -7.74 11.07 5.81
C LYS A 148 -7.87 11.70 7.20
N PHE A 149 -7.19 12.82 7.45
CA PHE A 149 -7.33 13.56 8.70
C PHE A 149 -8.76 14.06 8.91
N ASP A 150 -9.41 14.58 7.87
CA ASP A 150 -10.81 15.01 7.94
C ASP A 150 -11.76 13.85 8.25
N GLU A 151 -11.55 12.67 7.66
CA GLU A 151 -12.34 11.47 7.94
C GLU A 151 -12.17 11.03 9.41
N ILE A 152 -10.95 11.05 9.94
CA ILE A 152 -10.65 10.77 11.35
C ILE A 152 -11.33 11.79 12.26
N LYS A 153 -11.21 13.08 11.94
CA LYS A 153 -11.81 14.19 12.67
C LYS A 153 -13.33 14.04 12.74
N SER A 154 -13.99 13.79 11.61
CA SER A 154 -15.44 13.56 11.57
C SER A 154 -15.85 12.41 12.48
N LYS A 155 -15.08 11.31 12.47
CA LYS A 155 -15.34 10.18 13.36
C LYS A 155 -15.14 10.52 14.83
N VAL A 156 -14.06 11.22 15.18
CA VAL A 156 -13.80 11.73 16.54
C VAL A 156 -14.96 12.58 17.03
N TYR A 157 -15.43 13.53 16.22
CA TYR A 157 -16.53 14.42 16.59
C TYR A 157 -17.88 13.71 16.74
N MET A 158 -18.09 12.57 16.08
CA MET A 158 -19.28 11.72 16.26
C MET A 158 -19.19 10.78 17.46
N MET A 159 -18.00 10.26 17.75
CA MET A 159 -17.80 9.25 18.80
C MET A 159 -17.58 9.85 20.19
N PHE A 160 -16.97 11.02 20.28
CA PHE A 160 -16.56 11.62 21.54
C PHE A 160 -17.31 12.92 21.84
N LYS A 161 -17.56 13.14 23.12
CA LYS A 161 -18.15 14.39 23.62
C LYS A 161 -17.10 15.50 23.62
N LYS A 162 -17.55 16.75 23.72
CA LYS A 162 -16.67 17.94 23.69
C LYS A 162 -15.68 18.00 24.86
N ASP A 163 -16.00 17.38 25.98
CA ASP A 163 -15.13 17.28 27.16
C ASP A 163 -14.08 16.16 27.05
N ASP A 164 -14.13 15.31 26.01
CA ASP A 164 -13.14 14.27 25.81
C ASP A 164 -11.79 14.87 25.38
N PRO A 165 -10.67 14.47 26.02
CA PRO A 165 -9.34 14.95 25.65
C PRO A 165 -8.97 14.75 24.17
N ILE A 166 -9.43 13.66 23.53
CA ILE A 166 -9.18 13.40 22.10
C ILE A 166 -9.90 14.44 21.24
N PHE A 167 -11.11 14.84 21.63
CA PHE A 167 -11.90 15.83 20.91
C PHE A 167 -11.18 17.19 20.91
N GLU A 168 -10.78 17.66 22.10
CA GLU A 168 -10.06 18.94 22.23
C GLU A 168 -8.71 18.91 21.53
N GLU A 169 -7.98 17.80 21.60
CA GLU A 169 -6.70 17.66 20.91
C GLU A 169 -6.87 17.67 19.39
N THR A 170 -7.89 16.99 18.86
CA THR A 170 -8.21 16.99 17.41
C THR A 170 -8.51 18.41 16.92
N LYS A 171 -9.25 19.19 17.71
CA LYS A 171 -9.57 20.60 17.40
C LYS A 171 -8.32 21.48 17.35
N LYS A 172 -7.36 21.28 18.27
CA LYS A 172 -6.07 22.00 18.22
C LYS A 172 -5.28 21.65 16.96
N TRP A 173 -5.23 20.36 16.60
CA TRP A 173 -4.57 19.92 15.37
C TRP A 173 -5.23 20.48 14.12
N GLU A 174 -6.56 20.52 14.06
CA GLU A 174 -7.30 21.14 12.96
C GLU A 174 -6.91 22.62 12.78
N ALA A 175 -6.88 23.40 13.86
CA ALA A 175 -6.44 24.79 13.80
C ALA A 175 -4.99 24.92 13.31
N SER A 176 -4.08 24.10 13.86
CA SER A 176 -2.67 24.12 13.46
C SER A 176 -2.44 23.70 12.00
N ILE A 177 -3.17 22.69 11.51
CA ILE A 177 -3.09 22.23 10.13
C ILE A 177 -3.60 23.30 9.16
N ASN A 178 -4.70 23.97 9.49
CA ASN A 178 -5.25 25.04 8.64
C ASN A 178 -4.27 26.21 8.48
N GLU A 179 -3.62 26.63 9.57
CA GLU A 179 -2.60 27.68 9.52
C GLU A 179 -1.38 27.25 8.66
N LEU A 180 -0.93 26.01 8.83
CA LEU A 180 0.17 25.46 8.03
C LEU A 180 -0.17 25.38 6.55
N TYR A 181 -1.43 25.08 6.21
CA TYR A 181 -1.87 24.93 4.83
C TYR A 181 -1.75 26.22 4.03
N ASP A 182 -2.02 27.38 4.66
CA ASP A 182 -1.85 28.68 4.01
C ASP A 182 -0.38 29.02 3.73
N ASN A 183 0.52 28.67 4.65
CA ASN A 183 1.96 28.80 4.44
C ASN A 183 2.46 27.84 3.36
N TYR A 184 1.98 26.60 3.37
CA TYR A 184 2.29 25.59 2.36
C TYR A 184 1.91 26.06 0.95
N LYS A 185 0.71 26.64 0.75
CA LYS A 185 0.30 27.21 -0.55
C LYS A 185 1.30 28.23 -1.09
N LYS A 186 1.76 29.15 -0.24
CA LYS A 186 2.75 30.16 -0.64
C LYS A 186 4.06 29.51 -1.10
N ILE A 187 4.55 28.49 -0.39
CA ILE A 187 5.76 27.74 -0.77
C ILE A 187 5.59 27.09 -2.14
N ILE A 188 4.44 26.46 -2.41
CA ILE A 188 4.16 25.82 -3.70
C ILE A 188 4.07 26.84 -4.84
N GLU A 189 3.41 27.97 -4.62
CA GLU A 189 3.30 29.06 -5.60
C GLU A 189 4.68 29.65 -5.93
N GLU A 190 5.52 29.92 -4.93
CA GLU A 190 6.89 30.39 -5.11
C GLU A 190 7.74 29.40 -5.91
N ARG A 191 7.66 28.10 -5.58
CA ARG A 191 8.34 27.03 -6.34
C ARG A 191 7.88 26.99 -7.80
N ALA A 192 6.58 27.14 -8.05
CA ALA A 192 6.04 27.19 -9.40
C ALA A 192 6.57 28.40 -10.19
N ILE A 193 6.66 29.59 -9.57
CA ILE A 193 7.25 30.79 -10.17
C ILE A 193 8.73 30.57 -10.51
N ILE A 194 9.51 30.01 -9.59
CA ILE A 194 10.94 29.71 -9.79
C ILE A 194 11.11 28.72 -10.94
N ASN A 195 10.32 27.65 -11.00
CA ASN A 195 10.39 26.65 -12.06
C ASN A 195 10.05 27.26 -13.43
N ARG A 196 9.02 28.11 -13.52
CA ARG A 196 8.70 28.85 -14.75
C ARG A 196 9.83 29.78 -15.18
N LYS A 197 10.50 30.46 -14.24
CA LYS A 197 11.67 31.30 -14.54
C LYS A 197 12.84 30.47 -15.09
N LYS A 198 13.15 29.33 -14.45
CA LYS A 198 14.19 28.39 -14.90
C LYS A 198 13.89 27.84 -16.29
N GLN A 199 12.64 27.44 -16.57
CA GLN A 199 12.21 27.01 -17.91
C GLN A 199 12.41 28.10 -18.96
N LYS A 200 11.93 29.33 -18.69
CA LYS A 200 12.11 30.47 -19.61
C LYS A 200 13.59 30.79 -19.86
N GLU A 201 14.43 30.68 -18.84
CA GLU A 201 15.88 30.87 -18.99
C GLU A 201 16.49 29.77 -19.86
N GLN A 202 16.12 28.52 -19.62
CA GLN A 202 16.56 27.38 -20.43
C GLN A 202 16.13 27.54 -21.90
N GLU A 203 14.90 27.94 -22.15
CA GLU A 203 14.43 28.25 -23.50
C GLU A 203 15.20 29.41 -24.14
N ARG A 204 15.53 30.47 -23.38
CA ARG A 204 16.36 31.59 -23.88
C ARG A 204 17.76 31.11 -24.25
N LYS A 205 18.37 30.24 -23.44
CA LYS A 205 19.65 29.60 -23.73
C LYS A 205 19.57 28.74 -24.99
N ASN A 206 18.53 27.92 -25.12
CA ASN A 206 18.28 27.10 -26.31
C ASN A 206 18.10 27.97 -27.57
N ARG A 207 17.26 29.02 -27.52
CA ARG A 207 17.08 29.97 -28.64
C ARG A 207 18.37 30.70 -29.03
N LYS A 208 19.18 31.10 -28.05
CA LYS A 208 20.50 31.72 -28.31
C LYS A 208 21.45 30.72 -28.98
N TRP A 209 21.48 29.48 -28.50
CA TRP A 209 22.28 28.41 -29.08
C TRP A 209 21.84 28.09 -30.52
N GLU A 210 20.54 27.99 -30.77
CA GLU A 210 19.97 27.80 -32.11
C GLU A 210 20.35 28.92 -33.07
N ARG A 211 20.26 30.19 -32.63
CA ARG A 211 20.68 31.35 -33.45
C ARG A 211 22.18 31.28 -33.79
N LYS A 212 23.04 30.97 -32.82
CA LYS A 212 24.48 30.81 -33.06
C LYS A 212 24.77 29.68 -34.02
N ARG A 213 24.12 28.52 -33.84
CA ARG A 213 24.23 27.36 -34.73
C ARG A 213 23.79 27.70 -36.15
N ASN A 214 22.62 28.33 -36.31
CA ASN A 214 22.07 28.68 -37.62
C ASN A 214 22.89 29.78 -38.31
N SER A 215 23.39 30.77 -37.58
CA SER A 215 24.29 31.80 -38.12
C SER A 215 25.64 31.21 -38.55
N PHE A 216 26.23 30.34 -37.73
CA PHE A 216 27.46 29.61 -38.06
C PHE A 216 27.26 28.73 -39.30
N TRP A 217 26.12 28.04 -39.40
CA TRP A 217 25.79 27.21 -40.55
C TRP A 217 25.51 28.04 -41.81
N TYR A 218 24.83 29.18 -41.72
CA TYR A 218 24.54 30.05 -42.86
C TYR A 218 25.81 30.68 -43.45
N ASN A 219 26.70 31.19 -42.60
CA ASN A 219 27.95 31.88 -42.98
C ASN A 219 29.10 30.93 -43.35
N ALA A 220 28.96 29.62 -43.13
CA ALA A 220 29.97 28.64 -43.55
C ALA A 220 30.02 28.50 -45.09
N SER A 221 31.22 28.50 -45.66
CA SER A 221 31.43 28.23 -47.09
C SER A 221 30.95 26.83 -47.47
N ASN A 222 30.62 26.58 -48.74
CA ASN A 222 30.19 25.24 -49.17
C ASN A 222 31.25 24.16 -48.90
N GLN A 223 32.54 24.51 -48.93
CA GLN A 223 33.63 23.60 -48.59
C GLN A 223 33.69 23.27 -47.09
N THR A 224 33.43 24.23 -46.20
CA THR A 224 33.37 23.99 -44.75
C THR A 224 32.10 23.24 -44.36
N LYS A 225 30.96 23.53 -45.00
CA LYS A 225 29.72 22.73 -44.88
C LYS A 225 29.96 21.29 -45.32
N ALA A 226 30.59 21.07 -46.48
CA ALA A 226 30.92 19.75 -46.99
C ALA A 226 31.93 19.00 -46.11
N ALA A 227 32.93 19.69 -45.53
CA ALA A 227 33.87 19.09 -44.58
C ALA A 227 33.22 18.73 -43.24
N ILE A 228 32.33 19.57 -42.70
CA ILE A 228 31.57 19.25 -41.48
C ILE A 228 30.63 18.06 -41.74
N ILE A 229 29.93 18.06 -42.87
CA ILE A 229 29.09 16.94 -43.30
C ILE A 229 29.95 15.70 -43.54
N SER A 230 31.11 15.78 -44.22
CA SER A 230 31.96 14.61 -44.47
C SER A 230 32.60 14.07 -43.20
N VAL A 231 33.00 14.92 -42.25
CA VAL A 231 33.47 14.52 -40.92
C VAL A 231 32.32 13.89 -40.13
N PHE A 232 31.11 14.44 -40.17
CA PHE A 232 29.94 13.85 -39.52
C PHE A 232 29.56 12.51 -40.17
N PHE A 233 29.66 12.40 -41.50
CA PHE A 233 29.47 11.14 -42.21
C PHE A 233 30.59 10.16 -41.87
N LEU A 234 31.87 10.54 -41.84
CA LEU A 234 33.02 9.69 -41.51
C LEU A 234 33.11 9.28 -40.03
N PHE A 235 32.56 10.07 -39.10
CA PHE A 235 32.59 9.80 -37.66
C PHE A 235 31.26 9.31 -37.05
N PHE A 236 30.11 9.56 -37.68
CA PHE A 236 28.81 9.12 -37.16
C PHE A 236 28.05 8.16 -38.08
N ILE A 237 28.18 8.26 -39.40
CA ILE A 237 27.43 7.41 -40.36
C ILE A 237 28.28 6.26 -40.91
N PHE A 238 29.56 6.48 -41.17
CA PHE A 238 30.54 5.49 -41.61
C PHE A 238 30.88 4.52 -40.48
N PRO A 239 31.02 4.98 -39.22
CA PRO A 239 31.07 4.10 -38.08
C PRO A 239 29.69 3.57 -37.71
N GLY A 240 28.57 4.17 -38.15
CA GLY A 240 27.23 3.58 -37.99
C GLY A 240 26.96 2.42 -38.94
N LEU A 241 27.47 2.50 -40.18
CA LEU A 241 27.48 1.42 -41.16
C LEU A 241 28.47 0.32 -40.80
N LEU A 242 29.63 0.65 -40.22
CA LEU A 242 30.56 -0.33 -39.62
C LEU A 242 30.11 -0.83 -38.22
N CYS A 243 29.43 -0.02 -37.40
CA CYS A 243 28.86 -0.42 -36.10
C CYS A 243 27.55 -1.19 -36.23
N SER A 244 26.93 -1.27 -37.41
CA SER A 244 25.88 -2.27 -37.65
C SER A 244 26.40 -3.70 -37.47
N MET A 245 27.73 -3.90 -37.48
CA MET A 245 28.39 -5.15 -37.09
C MET A 245 28.96 -5.18 -35.66
N PHE A 246 28.87 -4.08 -34.91
CA PHE A 246 29.39 -4.00 -33.53
C PHE A 246 28.47 -3.16 -32.65
N ILE A 247 27.27 -3.69 -32.37
CA ILE A 247 26.53 -3.28 -31.16
C ILE A 247 27.40 -3.68 -29.96
N PRO A 248 27.76 -2.76 -29.05
CA PRO A 248 28.55 -3.12 -27.86
C PRO A 248 27.85 -4.25 -27.10
N LYS A 249 28.56 -5.36 -26.85
CA LYS A 249 28.09 -6.56 -26.14
C LYS A 249 27.16 -6.20 -24.97
N TYR A 250 27.58 -5.23 -24.15
CA TYR A 250 26.86 -4.71 -22.99
C TYR A 250 25.44 -4.15 -23.27
N ILE A 251 25.20 -3.52 -24.42
CA ILE A 251 23.89 -2.94 -24.75
C ILE A 251 22.90 -4.03 -25.16
N LYS A 252 23.35 -5.04 -25.92
CA LYS A 252 22.54 -6.19 -26.34
C LYS A 252 22.11 -7.04 -25.12
N THR A 253 23.04 -7.28 -24.19
CA THR A 253 22.75 -8.03 -22.95
C THR A 253 21.79 -7.29 -22.02
N LYS A 254 21.98 -5.99 -21.81
CA LYS A 254 21.09 -5.17 -20.97
C LYS A 254 19.66 -5.12 -21.48
N ASN A 255 19.49 -5.09 -22.80
CA ASN A 255 18.17 -5.08 -23.42
C ASN A 255 17.45 -6.44 -23.28
N GLU A 256 18.18 -7.56 -23.36
CA GLU A 256 17.58 -8.88 -23.17
C GLU A 256 17.14 -9.13 -21.73
N THR A 257 18.01 -8.81 -20.77
CA THR A 257 17.66 -8.96 -19.35
C THR A 257 16.45 -8.12 -19.02
N ARG A 258 16.38 -6.86 -19.51
CA ARG A 258 15.21 -6.00 -19.33
C ARG A 258 13.94 -6.58 -19.97
N ARG A 259 14.02 -7.17 -21.17
CA ARG A 259 12.88 -7.81 -21.82
C ARG A 259 12.35 -8.98 -20.96
N LEU A 260 13.25 -9.81 -20.45
CA LEU A 260 12.89 -10.97 -19.62
C LEU A 260 12.38 -10.56 -18.22
N GLU A 261 12.89 -9.47 -17.64
CA GLU A 261 12.36 -8.88 -16.41
C GLU A 261 10.93 -8.37 -16.59
N ASN A 262 10.66 -7.69 -17.71
CA ASN A 262 9.30 -7.23 -18.02
C ASN A 262 8.33 -8.41 -18.18
N LEU A 263 8.73 -9.45 -18.91
CA LEU A 263 7.92 -10.67 -19.07
C LEU A 263 7.72 -11.42 -17.74
N TYR A 264 8.74 -11.48 -16.88
CA TYR A 264 8.62 -12.07 -15.55
C TYR A 264 7.60 -11.32 -14.70
N THR A 265 7.64 -9.99 -14.74
CA THR A 265 6.69 -9.12 -14.03
C THR A 265 5.28 -9.32 -14.56
N GLU A 266 5.10 -9.31 -15.88
CA GLU A 266 3.81 -9.55 -16.54
C GLU A 266 3.19 -10.89 -16.12
N VAL A 267 3.96 -11.99 -16.19
CA VAL A 267 3.48 -13.32 -15.79
C VAL A 267 3.12 -13.34 -14.30
N THR A 268 3.94 -12.74 -13.44
CA THR A 268 3.68 -12.68 -11.99
C THR A 268 2.38 -11.92 -11.69
N THR A 269 2.17 -10.76 -12.33
CA THR A 269 0.93 -9.99 -12.20
C THR A 269 -0.29 -10.76 -12.72
N LEU A 270 -0.15 -11.52 -13.80
CA LEU A 270 -1.24 -12.37 -14.32
C LEU A 270 -1.59 -13.51 -13.34
N ILE A 271 -0.59 -14.11 -12.69
CA ILE A 271 -0.77 -15.13 -11.64
C ILE A 271 -1.50 -14.54 -10.43
N GLU A 272 -1.11 -13.34 -9.98
CA GLU A 272 -1.75 -12.62 -8.86
C GLU A 272 -3.21 -12.30 -9.15
N ASN A 273 -3.49 -11.84 -10.37
CA ASN A 273 -4.84 -11.57 -10.86
C ASN A 273 -5.66 -12.84 -11.16
N LYS A 274 -5.10 -14.03 -10.88
CA LYS A 274 -5.71 -15.36 -11.12
C LYS A 274 -6.05 -15.63 -12.59
N ASN A 275 -5.41 -14.92 -13.53
CA ASN A 275 -5.56 -15.11 -14.97
C ASN A 275 -4.49 -16.09 -15.48
N TYR A 276 -4.67 -17.37 -15.14
CA TYR A 276 -3.64 -18.39 -15.36
C TYR A 276 -3.44 -18.76 -16.85
N GLU A 277 -4.50 -18.71 -17.67
CA GLU A 277 -4.40 -18.99 -19.11
C GLU A 277 -3.54 -17.94 -19.82
N ALA A 278 -3.76 -16.65 -19.51
CA ALA A 278 -2.93 -15.57 -20.03
C ALA A 278 -1.49 -15.65 -19.47
N ALA A 279 -1.33 -16.06 -18.21
CA ALA A 279 -0.02 -16.24 -17.59
C ALA A 279 0.79 -17.33 -18.31
N GLU A 280 0.19 -18.47 -18.65
CA GLU A 280 0.84 -19.53 -19.44
C GLU A 280 1.25 -19.05 -20.83
N LEU A 281 0.37 -18.33 -21.52
CA LEU A 281 0.66 -17.78 -22.84
C LEU A 281 1.83 -16.79 -22.81
N ALA A 282 1.86 -15.89 -21.83
CA ALA A 282 2.97 -14.94 -21.63
C ALA A 282 4.27 -15.67 -21.25
N LEU A 283 4.20 -16.72 -20.43
CA LEU A 283 5.34 -17.51 -19.99
C LEU A 283 6.05 -18.26 -21.15
N GLN A 284 5.33 -18.60 -22.22
CA GLN A 284 5.93 -19.18 -23.42
C GLN A 284 7.00 -18.27 -24.04
N ASN A 285 6.78 -16.95 -24.00
CA ASN A 285 7.69 -15.94 -24.57
C ASN A 285 8.93 -15.64 -23.69
N MET A 286 8.97 -16.17 -22.47
CA MET A 286 10.06 -15.99 -21.51
C MET A 286 11.24 -16.94 -21.78
N VAL A 287 11.77 -16.89 -23.00
CA VAL A 287 12.93 -17.67 -23.43
C VAL A 287 14.04 -16.73 -23.85
N TRP A 288 15.27 -17.06 -23.44
CA TRP A 288 16.47 -16.35 -23.88
C TRP A 288 16.63 -16.50 -25.40
N SER A 289 16.53 -15.40 -26.14
CA SER A 289 16.45 -15.42 -27.60
C SER A 289 17.77 -15.11 -28.31
N TYR A 290 18.79 -14.62 -27.57
CA TYR A 290 20.08 -14.29 -28.16
C TYR A 290 21.05 -15.48 -28.24
N ASP A 291 21.87 -15.43 -29.28
CA ASP A 291 22.91 -16.39 -29.61
C ASP A 291 24.15 -16.26 -28.71
N LEU A 292 25.01 -17.28 -28.73
CA LEU A 292 26.27 -17.34 -27.95
C LEU A 292 27.32 -16.30 -28.43
N SER A 293 27.07 -15.57 -29.53
CA SER A 293 28.07 -14.70 -30.14
C SER A 293 28.53 -13.59 -29.19
N GLY A 294 29.85 -13.55 -28.94
CA GLY A 294 30.48 -12.56 -28.07
C GLY A 294 30.37 -12.84 -26.57
N TRP A 295 29.70 -13.90 -26.11
CA TRP A 295 29.66 -14.27 -24.69
C TRP A 295 30.79 -15.20 -24.28
N ASP A 296 31.22 -15.08 -23.03
CA ASP A 296 31.92 -16.19 -22.40
C ASP A 296 30.95 -17.38 -22.26
N LYS A 297 31.45 -18.59 -22.50
CA LYS A 297 30.61 -19.80 -22.59
C LYS A 297 29.90 -20.09 -21.26
N ASP A 298 30.55 -19.78 -20.14
CA ASP A 298 29.99 -20.01 -18.81
C ASP A 298 29.05 -18.88 -18.41
N GLU A 299 29.37 -17.62 -18.73
CA GLU A 299 28.45 -16.48 -18.56
C GLU A 299 27.12 -16.69 -19.30
N TYR A 300 27.17 -17.13 -20.56
CA TYR A 300 25.96 -17.41 -21.36
C TYR A 300 25.14 -18.54 -20.76
N ARG A 301 25.81 -19.64 -20.35
CA ARG A 301 25.15 -20.79 -19.74
C ARG A 301 24.47 -20.40 -18.43
N ASN A 302 25.13 -19.57 -17.62
CA ASN A 302 24.60 -19.07 -16.35
C ASN A 302 23.39 -18.17 -16.55
N ALA A 303 23.46 -17.18 -17.47
CA ALA A 303 22.35 -16.27 -17.75
C ALA A 303 21.13 -17.02 -18.32
N ARG A 304 21.34 -17.90 -19.30
CA ARG A 304 20.27 -18.74 -19.87
C ARG A 304 19.69 -19.69 -18.83
N GLY A 305 20.53 -20.28 -17.98
CA GLY A 305 20.13 -21.18 -16.90
C GLY A 305 19.28 -20.48 -15.84
N LEU A 306 19.67 -19.27 -15.44
CA LEU A 306 18.92 -18.44 -14.48
C LEU A 306 17.49 -18.19 -14.98
N TRP A 307 17.35 -17.74 -16.22
CA TRP A 307 16.03 -17.41 -16.79
C TRP A 307 15.18 -18.66 -17.07
N ALA A 308 15.80 -19.78 -17.43
CA ALA A 308 15.12 -21.07 -17.52
C ALA A 308 14.62 -21.55 -16.13
N GLY A 309 15.41 -21.32 -15.08
CA GLY A 309 15.02 -21.60 -13.69
C GLY A 309 13.81 -20.78 -13.25
N LYS A 310 13.85 -19.45 -13.47
CA LYS A 310 12.73 -18.56 -13.17
C LYS A 310 11.45 -18.93 -13.94
N LYS A 311 11.57 -19.29 -15.22
CA LYS A 311 10.43 -19.77 -16.02
C LYS A 311 9.80 -21.02 -15.40
N LYS A 312 10.62 -21.98 -14.97
CA LYS A 312 10.16 -23.21 -14.32
C LYS A 312 9.48 -22.95 -12.98
N GLU A 313 10.00 -22.02 -12.20
CA GLU A 313 9.40 -21.59 -10.93
C GLU A 313 8.00 -20.99 -11.15
N LEU A 314 7.86 -20.08 -12.12
CA LEU A 314 6.56 -19.51 -12.48
C LEU A 314 5.58 -20.57 -13.01
N GLN A 315 6.06 -21.54 -13.80
CA GLN A 315 5.21 -22.66 -14.26
C GLN A 315 4.69 -23.48 -13.08
N ASN A 316 5.57 -23.87 -12.15
CA ASN A 316 5.16 -24.63 -10.95
C ASN A 316 4.13 -23.84 -10.11
N LEU A 317 4.30 -22.52 -10.00
CA LEU A 317 3.35 -21.64 -9.30
C LEU A 317 1.98 -21.62 -9.99
N ILE A 318 1.94 -21.56 -11.32
CA ILE A 318 0.70 -21.67 -12.09
C ILE A 318 0.03 -23.02 -11.81
N ASP A 319 0.76 -24.12 -11.94
CA ASP A 319 0.24 -25.49 -11.78
C ASP A 319 -0.29 -25.73 -10.34
N GLU A 320 0.42 -25.25 -9.31
CA GLU A 320 0.00 -25.35 -7.91
C GLU A 320 -1.28 -24.54 -7.64
N ARG A 321 -1.39 -23.33 -8.22
CA ARG A 321 -2.56 -22.46 -8.02
C ARG A 321 -3.78 -22.96 -8.80
N GLN A 322 -3.57 -23.51 -9.99
CA GLN A 322 -4.63 -24.13 -10.78
C GLN A 322 -5.15 -25.43 -10.16
N SER A 323 -4.28 -26.25 -9.55
CA SER A 323 -4.71 -27.48 -8.85
C SER A 323 -5.54 -27.18 -7.60
N LYS A 324 -5.19 -26.15 -6.82
CA LYS A 324 -6.00 -25.65 -5.69
C LYS A 324 -7.37 -25.08 -6.11
N LYS A 325 -7.50 -24.59 -7.36
CA LYS A 325 -8.78 -24.13 -7.93
C LYS A 325 -9.70 -25.30 -8.30
N LYS A 326 -9.14 -26.47 -8.64
CA LYS A 326 -9.91 -27.69 -8.98
C LYS A 326 -10.35 -28.50 -7.75
N SER A 327 -9.74 -28.28 -6.58
CA SER A 327 -10.09 -28.98 -5.33
C SER A 327 -11.05 -28.19 -4.41
N LYS A 328 -11.57 -27.04 -4.86
CA LYS A 328 -12.56 -26.20 -4.17
C LYS A 328 -13.82 -26.11 -5.01
#